data_AF-A0A7L0WF95-F1
#
_entry.id   AF-A0A7L0WF95-F1
#
_cell.length_a   1.000
_cell.length_b   1.000
_cell.length_c   1.000
_cell.angle_alpha   90.00
_cell.angle_beta   90.00
_cell.angle_gamma   90.00
#
_symmetry.space_group_name_H-M   'P 1'
#
loop_
_entity.id
_entity.type
_entity.pdbx_description
1 polymer ?
#
loop_
_entity_poly.entity_id
_entity_poly.type
_entity_poly.pdbx_seq_one_letter_code
_entity_poly.pdbx_strand_id
1 'polypeptide(L)'
;LYPVLQKAGDRTLLVSETALGTLADICEACGYGLVQHMISENADYLVNGISLSLRQAAHRPHAAQVLDTMLRHSDASLLPLVQDVIQDVLATLDQSYHNQACTFLGVLYSLMAALAQWFGSSCSEGHGQGPAAGRQSRAWAPAQQATSQEVERFFLDYIRQKQIAEGNLSDSGDEEADEAPPLGKAEPSSSAAEDAALPSHAQLAQAVMERCPHLLSDRSLRVRLQVLDVLELCVTVLHPHGNHLLPMAHRVWPALVTRLVNDDPLAVLRAFKVLCTLAQKCGDFLRQRFSKDVLPKLTGSLLSQAPASARAGPVYAHTLAFKLQLAVLQGLGSLCESLDMGE
;
A
#
# COMPACT_ATOMS: atom_id res chain seq x y z
N LEU A 1 15.02 -23.04 10.25
CA LEU A 1 14.37 -21.73 10.07
C LEU A 1 13.89 -21.49 8.63
N TYR A 2 14.77 -21.49 7.61
CA TYR A 2 14.41 -21.16 6.20
C TYR A 2 13.19 -21.92 5.62
N PRO A 3 13.06 -23.26 5.71
CA PRO A 3 11.91 -23.96 5.13
C PRO A 3 10.58 -23.62 5.81
N VAL A 4 10.61 -23.27 7.10
CA VAL A 4 9.43 -22.88 7.87
C VAL A 4 9.01 -21.46 7.49
N LEU A 5 9.97 -20.53 7.36
CA LEU A 5 9.71 -19.18 6.83
C LEU A 5 9.12 -19.22 5.42
N GLN A 6 9.63 -20.11 4.56
CA GLN A 6 9.07 -20.30 3.22
C GLN A 6 7.58 -20.69 3.27
N LYS A 7 7.20 -21.52 4.25
CA LYS A 7 5.81 -21.96 4.44
C LYS A 7 4.93 -20.93 5.14
N ALA A 8 5.50 -20.09 5.98
CA ALA A 8 4.80 -18.94 6.55
C ALA A 8 4.33 -17.94 5.47
N GLY A 9 5.03 -17.87 4.33
CA GLY A 9 4.68 -17.04 3.18
C GLY A 9 3.83 -17.74 2.11
N ASP A 10 3.25 -18.91 2.42
CA ASP A 10 2.37 -19.63 1.49
C ASP A 10 1.03 -18.90 1.33
N ARG A 11 0.37 -19.06 0.18
CA ARG A 11 -0.95 -18.45 -0.07
C ARG A 11 -2.07 -19.20 0.66
N THR A 12 -1.81 -20.44 1.05
CA THR A 12 -2.76 -21.29 1.75
C THR A 12 -2.76 -20.94 3.22
N LEU A 13 -3.84 -20.32 3.71
CA LEU A 13 -3.95 -19.84 5.09
C LEU A 13 -3.60 -20.93 6.13
N LEU A 14 -4.10 -22.16 5.94
CA LEU A 14 -3.80 -23.26 6.85
C LEU A 14 -2.29 -23.57 6.94
N VAL A 15 -1.60 -23.51 5.80
CA VAL A 15 -0.15 -23.77 5.73
C VAL A 15 0.60 -22.61 6.37
N SER A 16 0.22 -21.37 6.09
CA SER A 16 0.87 -20.19 6.68
C SER A 16 0.68 -20.13 8.18
N GLU A 17 -0.54 -20.33 8.69
CA GLU A 17 -0.86 -20.34 10.12
C GLU A 17 -0.11 -21.45 10.87
N THR A 18 -0.11 -22.67 10.32
CA THR A 18 0.62 -23.80 10.94
C THR A 18 2.12 -23.53 10.97
N ALA A 19 2.68 -22.94 9.91
CA ALA A 19 4.09 -22.57 9.87
C ALA A 19 4.43 -21.44 10.85
N LEU A 20 3.55 -20.44 11.02
CA LEU A 20 3.71 -19.39 12.03
C LEU A 20 3.65 -19.95 13.45
N GLY A 21 2.73 -20.89 13.74
CA GLY A 21 2.71 -21.63 15.01
C GLY A 21 4.00 -22.40 15.23
N THR A 22 4.49 -23.09 14.20
CA THR A 22 5.78 -23.81 14.27
C THR A 22 6.96 -22.85 14.53
N LEU A 23 6.94 -21.63 13.99
CA LEU A 23 7.98 -20.62 14.29
C LEU A 23 7.92 -20.17 15.75
N ALA A 24 6.74 -20.05 16.34
CA ALA A 24 6.57 -19.75 17.75
C ALA A 24 7.10 -20.90 18.62
N ASP A 25 6.80 -22.15 18.27
CA ASP A 25 7.31 -23.33 18.97
C ASP A 25 8.85 -23.42 18.91
N ILE A 26 9.44 -23.14 17.74
CA ILE A 26 10.91 -23.08 17.57
C ILE A 26 11.49 -21.93 18.40
N CYS A 27 10.84 -20.77 18.41
CA CYS A 27 11.25 -19.61 19.19
C CYS A 27 11.36 -19.97 20.69
N GLU A 28 10.31 -20.59 21.24
CA GLU A 28 10.28 -21.03 22.63
C GLU A 28 11.33 -22.11 22.91
N ALA A 29 11.39 -23.15 22.07
CA ALA A 29 12.32 -24.27 22.25
C ALA A 29 13.80 -23.84 22.18
N CYS A 30 14.12 -22.82 21.39
CA CYS A 30 15.48 -22.28 21.26
C CYS A 30 15.79 -21.15 22.26
N GLY A 31 14.85 -20.76 23.12
CA GLY A 31 15.08 -19.74 24.16
C GLY A 31 15.02 -18.29 23.67
N TYR A 32 14.39 -18.04 22.51
CA TYR A 32 14.14 -16.69 22.01
C TYR A 32 12.88 -16.09 22.65
N GLY A 33 12.93 -14.79 23.00
CA GLY A 33 11.78 -14.11 23.61
C GLY A 33 10.67 -13.78 22.61
N LEU A 34 11.01 -13.48 21.35
CA LEU A 34 10.06 -13.16 20.27
C LEU A 34 10.57 -13.74 18.95
N VAL A 35 9.64 -14.11 18.06
CA VAL A 35 9.96 -14.57 16.69
C VAL A 35 10.80 -13.52 15.94
N GLN A 36 10.56 -12.24 16.19
CA GLN A 36 11.34 -11.12 15.66
C GLN A 36 12.82 -11.21 16.03
N HIS A 37 13.15 -11.50 17.29
CA HIS A 37 14.53 -11.65 17.75
C HIS A 37 15.19 -12.89 17.13
N MET A 38 14.45 -14.00 17.01
CA MET A 38 14.95 -15.19 16.33
C MET A 38 15.30 -14.90 14.86
N ILE A 39 14.46 -14.14 14.15
CA ILE A 39 14.73 -13.78 12.75
C ILE A 39 15.92 -12.83 12.66
N SER A 40 16.00 -11.79 13.52
CA SER A 40 17.11 -10.83 13.48
C SER A 40 18.46 -11.47 13.77
N GLU A 41 18.56 -12.34 14.78
CA GLU A 41 19.84 -13.01 15.11
C GLU A 41 20.28 -14.02 14.04
N ASN A 42 19.35 -14.55 13.25
CA ASN A 42 19.64 -15.49 12.16
C ASN A 42 19.60 -14.82 10.77
N ALA A 43 19.47 -13.50 10.70
CA ALA A 43 19.21 -12.77 9.47
C ALA A 43 20.34 -12.94 8.44
N ASP A 44 21.61 -12.88 8.86
CA ASP A 44 22.77 -13.01 7.97
C ASP A 44 22.74 -14.32 7.15
N TYR A 45 22.45 -15.44 7.83
CA TYR A 45 22.34 -16.75 7.19
C TYR A 45 21.16 -16.82 6.22
N LEU A 46 20.02 -16.27 6.62
CA LEU A 46 18.81 -16.25 5.80
C LEU A 46 18.99 -15.37 4.56
N VAL A 47 19.55 -14.17 4.72
CA VAL A 47 19.85 -13.23 3.64
C VAL A 47 20.82 -13.84 2.64
N ASN A 48 21.88 -14.52 3.08
CA ASN A 48 22.79 -15.22 2.19
C ASN A 48 22.05 -16.29 1.35
N GLY A 49 21.18 -17.07 1.99
CA GLY A 49 20.34 -18.06 1.29
C GLY A 49 19.37 -17.44 0.28
N ILE A 50 18.77 -16.30 0.62
CA ILE A 50 17.91 -15.52 -0.28
C ILE A 50 18.72 -14.96 -1.46
N SER A 51 19.87 -14.33 -1.21
CA SER A 51 20.75 -13.74 -2.22
C SER A 51 21.17 -14.78 -3.26
N LEU A 52 21.66 -15.94 -2.81
CA LEU A 52 22.01 -17.04 -3.70
C LEU A 52 20.81 -17.54 -4.51
N SER A 53 19.65 -17.68 -3.87
CA SER A 53 18.43 -18.18 -4.51
C SER A 53 17.84 -17.20 -5.53
N LEU A 54 17.88 -15.90 -5.25
CA LEU A 54 17.43 -14.85 -6.17
C LEU A 54 18.38 -14.70 -7.36
N ARG A 55 19.70 -14.79 -7.14
CA ARG A 55 20.72 -14.74 -8.21
C ARG A 55 20.68 -15.96 -9.13
N GLN A 56 20.52 -17.16 -8.56
CA GLN A 56 20.47 -18.40 -9.35
C GLN A 56 19.11 -18.62 -10.03
N ALA A 57 18.05 -18.07 -9.46
CA ALA A 57 16.70 -18.39 -9.88
C ALA A 57 15.76 -17.23 -9.63
N ALA A 58 15.79 -16.25 -10.54
CA ALA A 58 14.61 -15.46 -10.88
C ALA A 58 13.38 -16.31 -11.35
N HIS A 59 13.48 -17.65 -11.21
CA HIS A 59 12.48 -18.68 -11.43
C HIS A 59 11.93 -19.34 -10.15
N ARG A 60 12.43 -19.03 -8.93
CA ARG A 60 11.87 -19.62 -7.69
C ARG A 60 11.09 -18.59 -6.86
N PRO A 61 9.74 -18.65 -6.82
CA PRO A 61 8.92 -17.75 -6.00
C PRO A 61 9.19 -17.86 -4.49
N HIS A 62 9.85 -18.94 -4.06
CA HIS A 62 10.14 -19.24 -2.66
C HIS A 62 11.11 -18.28 -1.99
N ALA A 63 12.14 -17.79 -2.69
CA ALA A 63 13.09 -16.85 -2.10
C ALA A 63 12.42 -15.50 -1.81
N ALA A 64 11.54 -15.05 -2.70
CA ALA A 64 10.72 -13.87 -2.51
C ALA A 64 9.74 -14.03 -1.33
N GLN A 65 9.16 -15.22 -1.15
CA GLN A 65 8.29 -15.53 0.00
C GLN A 65 9.05 -15.47 1.33
N VAL A 66 10.25 -16.06 1.39
CA VAL A 66 11.07 -16.01 2.61
C VAL A 66 11.43 -14.56 2.92
N LEU A 67 11.88 -13.78 1.93
CA LEU A 67 12.19 -12.37 2.12
C LEU A 67 10.98 -11.56 2.61
N ASP A 68 9.81 -11.77 2.02
CA ASP A 68 8.55 -11.15 2.47
C ASP A 68 8.22 -11.51 3.93
N THR A 69 8.29 -12.78 4.31
CA THR A 69 8.05 -13.18 5.71
C THR A 69 9.07 -12.59 6.68
N MET A 70 10.34 -12.51 6.28
CA MET A 70 11.37 -11.86 7.09
C MET A 70 11.04 -10.38 7.28
N LEU A 71 10.69 -9.67 6.21
CA LEU A 71 10.36 -8.24 6.28
C LEU A 71 9.14 -7.96 7.19
N ARG A 72 8.11 -8.83 7.14
CA ARG A 72 6.88 -8.66 7.96
C ARG A 72 7.08 -8.96 9.44
N HIS A 73 8.00 -9.86 9.78
CA HIS A 73 8.22 -10.32 11.16
C HIS A 73 9.53 -9.80 11.76
N SER A 74 10.17 -8.81 11.14
CA SER A 74 11.41 -8.17 11.61
C SER A 74 11.21 -6.65 11.82
N ASP A 75 12.27 -5.96 12.22
CA ASP A 75 12.33 -4.51 12.37
C ASP A 75 13.39 -3.85 11.46
N ALA A 76 13.57 -2.54 11.65
CA ALA A 76 14.54 -1.71 10.93
C ALA A 76 15.99 -2.21 11.01
N SER A 77 16.36 -3.05 11.99
CA SER A 77 17.71 -3.63 12.08
C SER A 77 18.04 -4.59 10.93
N LEU A 78 17.02 -5.12 10.26
CA LEU A 78 17.19 -5.99 9.09
C LEU A 78 17.64 -5.22 7.84
N LEU A 79 17.32 -3.91 7.76
CA LEU A 79 17.50 -3.12 6.55
C LEU A 79 18.95 -3.13 5.99
N PRO A 80 20.01 -2.93 6.80
CA PRO A 80 21.38 -2.96 6.29
C PRO A 80 21.76 -4.32 5.69
N LEU A 81 21.18 -5.42 6.18
CA LEU A 81 21.49 -6.77 5.72
C LEU A 81 20.81 -7.08 4.38
N VAL A 82 19.57 -6.61 4.19
CA VAL A 82 18.82 -6.88 2.95
C VAL A 82 19.12 -5.88 1.84
N GLN A 83 19.79 -4.75 2.13
CA GLN A 83 19.99 -3.66 1.18
C GLN A 83 20.62 -4.13 -0.15
N ASP A 84 21.70 -4.90 -0.10
CA ASP A 84 22.38 -5.39 -1.31
C ASP A 84 21.48 -6.33 -2.13
N VAL A 85 20.69 -7.16 -1.45
CA VAL A 85 19.72 -8.06 -2.10
C VAL A 85 18.62 -7.27 -2.81
N ILE A 86 18.16 -6.17 -2.22
CA ILE A 86 17.18 -5.29 -2.85
C ILE A 86 17.78 -4.56 -4.05
N GLN A 87 19.04 -4.11 -3.97
CA GLN A 87 19.72 -3.50 -5.12
C GLN A 87 19.87 -4.49 -6.27
N ASP A 88 20.21 -5.75 -5.99
CA ASP A 88 20.23 -6.82 -7.00
C ASP A 88 18.83 -7.04 -7.63
N VAL A 89 17.77 -7.02 -6.82
CA VAL A 89 16.38 -7.12 -7.30
C VAL A 89 16.02 -5.95 -8.23
N LEU A 90 16.39 -4.71 -7.86
CA LEU A 90 16.14 -3.53 -8.68
C LEU A 90 16.92 -3.59 -10.00
N ALA A 91 18.19 -3.97 -9.97
CA ALA A 91 19.02 -4.14 -11.15
C ALA A 91 18.49 -5.25 -12.07
N THR A 92 17.95 -6.32 -11.50
CA THR A 92 17.33 -7.41 -12.28
C THR A 92 16.00 -6.99 -12.88
N LEU A 93 15.19 -6.20 -12.16
CA LEU A 93 13.95 -5.63 -12.67
C LEU A 93 14.22 -4.74 -13.89
N ASP A 94 15.29 -3.93 -13.85
CA ASP A 94 15.72 -3.11 -14.99
C ASP A 94 16.12 -3.92 -16.22
N GLN A 95 16.59 -5.16 -16.03
CA GLN A 95 16.99 -6.04 -17.14
C GLN A 95 15.82 -6.90 -17.66
N SER A 96 14.78 -7.12 -16.85
CA SER A 96 13.75 -8.15 -17.09
C SER A 96 12.32 -7.65 -16.93
N TYR A 97 12.05 -6.43 -17.42
CA TYR A 97 10.78 -5.70 -17.28
C TYR A 97 9.48 -6.48 -17.57
N HIS A 98 9.49 -7.56 -18.36
CA HIS A 98 8.24 -8.25 -18.76
C HIS A 98 8.03 -9.64 -18.15
N ASN A 99 9.06 -10.50 -18.05
CA ASN A 99 8.82 -11.91 -17.69
C ASN A 99 8.71 -12.14 -16.16
N GLN A 100 9.31 -11.27 -15.34
CA GLN A 100 9.44 -11.49 -13.89
C GLN A 100 8.99 -10.30 -13.03
N ALA A 101 8.51 -9.22 -13.66
CA ALA A 101 8.11 -8.00 -12.97
C ALA A 101 7.12 -8.25 -11.83
N CYS A 102 6.11 -9.12 -12.02
CA CYS A 102 5.12 -9.43 -10.97
C CYS A 102 5.74 -9.97 -9.68
N THR A 103 6.79 -10.79 -9.77
CA THR A 103 7.47 -11.40 -8.61
C THR A 103 8.31 -10.36 -7.90
N PHE A 104 9.11 -9.60 -8.64
CA PHE A 104 9.92 -8.53 -8.07
C PHE A 104 9.06 -7.42 -7.47
N LEU A 105 7.95 -7.06 -8.10
CA LEU A 105 6.97 -6.11 -7.54
C LEU A 105 6.36 -6.61 -6.24
N GLY A 106 6.16 -7.92 -6.08
CA GLY A 106 5.76 -8.50 -4.80
C GLY A 106 6.80 -8.27 -3.70
N VAL A 107 8.09 -8.45 -4.03
CA VAL A 107 9.20 -8.16 -3.10
C VAL A 107 9.27 -6.67 -2.79
N LEU A 108 9.17 -5.80 -3.80
CA LEU A 108 9.22 -4.34 -3.61
C LEU A 108 8.03 -3.84 -2.78
N TYR A 109 6.83 -4.39 -2.99
CA TYR A 109 5.67 -4.10 -2.15
C TYR A 109 5.93 -4.48 -0.69
N SER A 110 6.42 -5.69 -0.46
CA SER A 110 6.71 -6.21 0.89
C SER A 110 7.75 -5.35 1.60
N LEU A 111 8.78 -4.91 0.86
CA LEU A 111 9.78 -3.98 1.35
C LEU A 111 9.17 -2.63 1.69
N MET A 112 8.44 -1.99 0.78
CA MET A 112 7.86 -0.67 1.02
C MET A 112 6.85 -0.69 2.18
N ALA A 113 6.08 -1.77 2.32
CA ALA A 113 5.17 -1.96 3.44
C ALA A 113 5.92 -2.09 4.77
N ALA A 114 7.01 -2.87 4.80
CA ALA A 114 7.86 -2.99 5.97
C ALA A 114 8.54 -1.65 6.33
N LEU A 115 9.06 -0.90 5.35
CA LEU A 115 9.64 0.42 5.59
C LEU A 115 8.61 1.42 6.13
N ALA A 116 7.41 1.43 5.56
CA ALA A 116 6.32 2.29 6.04
C ALA A 116 5.93 1.93 7.49
N GLN A 117 5.93 0.65 7.84
CA GLN A 117 5.65 0.20 9.21
C GLN A 117 6.78 0.56 10.18
N TRP A 118 8.04 0.31 9.79
CA TRP A 118 9.21 0.51 10.64
C TRP A 118 9.49 1.99 10.92
N PHE A 119 9.27 2.87 9.94
CA PHE A 119 9.63 4.28 10.01
C PHE A 119 8.42 5.23 10.05
N GLY A 120 7.22 4.77 9.70
CA GLY A 120 6.01 5.60 9.66
C GLY A 120 5.34 5.85 11.02
N SER A 121 5.63 5.04 12.04
CA SER A 121 5.06 5.21 13.39
C SER A 121 5.75 6.34 14.19
N SER A 122 6.89 6.82 13.73
CA SER A 122 7.79 7.70 14.49
C SER A 122 7.45 9.20 14.42
N CYS A 123 6.42 9.60 13.67
CA CYS A 123 6.16 11.01 13.34
C CYS A 123 4.85 11.60 13.93
N SER A 124 4.26 10.99 14.96
CA SER A 124 3.08 11.55 15.65
C SER A 124 3.33 12.01 17.09
N GLU A 125 4.55 11.93 17.63
CA GLU A 125 4.84 12.41 18.99
C GLU A 125 5.99 13.43 18.97
N GLY A 126 5.63 14.70 19.11
CA GLY A 126 6.59 15.78 19.32
C GLY A 126 5.91 17.14 19.47
N HIS A 127 5.40 17.43 20.67
CA HIS A 127 5.67 18.63 21.49
C HIS A 127 4.74 18.62 22.73
N GLY A 128 5.31 18.24 23.88
CA GLY A 128 4.64 18.28 25.17
C GLY A 128 5.43 17.55 26.24
N GLN A 129 6.44 18.23 26.81
CA GLN A 129 7.15 17.77 28.00
C GLN A 129 6.22 17.85 29.22
N GLY A 130 6.01 16.72 29.89
CA GLY A 130 5.39 16.58 31.21
C GLY A 130 5.83 15.25 31.83
N PRO A 131 6.07 15.18 33.15
CA PRO A 131 7.02 14.24 33.73
C PRO A 131 6.47 12.82 33.89
N ALA A 132 7.41 11.88 33.94
CA ALA A 132 7.26 10.45 34.07
C ALA A 132 6.19 9.97 35.07
N ALA A 133 5.29 9.13 34.59
CA ALA A 133 4.58 8.12 35.40
C ALA A 133 4.37 6.86 34.52
N GLY A 134 4.70 5.70 35.09
CA GLY A 134 4.98 4.45 34.38
C GLY A 134 3.96 4.02 33.32
N ARG A 135 4.42 3.93 32.07
CA ARG A 135 3.75 3.16 31.02
C ARG A 135 4.40 1.78 30.99
N GLN A 136 3.78 0.85 31.69
CA GLN A 136 4.05 -0.57 31.50
C GLN A 136 3.84 -0.92 30.03
N SER A 137 4.81 -1.69 29.52
CA SER A 137 4.83 -2.38 28.24
C SER A 137 3.43 -2.55 27.63
N ARG A 138 3.17 -1.85 26.52
CA ARG A 138 2.06 -2.18 25.63
C ARG A 138 2.40 -3.53 25.01
N ALA A 139 1.98 -4.58 25.71
CA ALA A 139 1.88 -5.91 25.14
C ALA A 139 1.14 -5.79 23.80
N TRP A 140 1.76 -6.37 22.78
CA TRP A 140 1.17 -6.65 21.49
C TRP A 140 -0.29 -7.06 21.66
N ALA A 141 -1.24 -6.23 21.22
CA ALA A 141 -2.60 -6.70 21.08
C ALA A 141 -2.56 -7.77 19.98
N PRO A 142 -2.90 -9.04 20.27
CA PRO A 142 -2.98 -10.03 19.22
C PRO A 142 -3.99 -9.53 18.19
N ALA A 143 -3.69 -9.73 16.91
CA ALA A 143 -4.61 -9.47 15.81
C ALA A 143 -5.99 -9.96 16.26
N GLN A 144 -6.96 -9.05 16.31
CA GLN A 144 -8.32 -9.36 16.75
C GLN A 144 -8.77 -10.57 15.94
N GLN A 145 -8.85 -11.73 16.59
CA GLN A 145 -9.48 -12.90 16.03
C GLN A 145 -10.90 -12.45 15.72
N ALA A 146 -11.22 -12.33 14.43
CA ALA A 146 -12.55 -11.97 14.00
C ALA A 146 -13.53 -12.86 14.75
N THR A 147 -14.42 -12.24 15.53
CA THR A 147 -15.33 -13.02 16.36
C THR A 147 -16.19 -13.90 15.44
N SER A 148 -16.62 -15.07 15.93
CA SER A 148 -17.46 -15.98 15.12
C SER A 148 -18.65 -15.27 14.47
N GLN A 149 -19.16 -14.21 15.12
CA GLN A 149 -20.26 -13.37 14.64
C GLN A 149 -19.85 -12.41 13.51
N GLU A 150 -18.62 -11.89 13.49
CA GLU A 150 -18.09 -11.06 12.40
C GLU A 150 -17.82 -11.90 11.15
N VAL A 151 -17.28 -13.10 11.34
CA VAL A 151 -17.07 -14.06 10.26
C VAL A 151 -18.40 -14.51 9.66
N GLU A 152 -19.40 -14.82 10.51
CA GLU A 152 -20.76 -15.15 10.08
C GLU A 152 -21.40 -14.00 9.30
N ARG A 153 -21.34 -12.75 9.81
CA ARG A 153 -21.85 -11.57 9.08
C ARG A 153 -21.16 -11.38 7.74
N PHE A 154 -19.84 -11.54 7.68
CA PHE A 154 -19.08 -11.44 6.44
C PHE A 154 -19.52 -12.48 5.40
N PHE A 155 -19.69 -13.75 5.81
CA PHE A 155 -20.15 -14.80 4.90
C PHE A 155 -21.60 -14.59 4.46
N LEU A 156 -22.49 -14.15 5.35
CA LEU A 156 -23.88 -13.82 5.01
C LEU A 156 -23.94 -12.66 4.00
N ASP A 157 -23.14 -11.61 4.20
CA ASP A 157 -23.05 -10.50 3.25
C ASP A 157 -22.41 -10.93 1.93
N TYR A 158 -21.38 -11.78 1.95
CA TYR A 158 -20.78 -12.33 0.73
C TYR A 158 -21.78 -13.19 -0.07
N ILE A 159 -22.53 -14.06 0.60
CA ILE A 159 -23.58 -14.88 -0.03
C ILE A 159 -24.68 -13.99 -0.61
N ARG A 160 -25.12 -12.97 0.14
CA ARG A 160 -26.10 -11.97 -0.35
C ARG A 160 -25.59 -11.26 -1.61
N GLN A 161 -24.35 -10.75 -1.58
CA GLN A 161 -23.73 -10.07 -2.71
C GLN A 161 -23.58 -10.98 -3.94
N LYS A 162 -23.25 -12.26 -3.72
CA LYS A 162 -23.18 -13.26 -4.80
C LYS A 162 -24.55 -13.53 -5.42
N GLN A 163 -25.59 -13.69 -4.61
CA GLN A 163 -26.96 -13.93 -5.09
C GLN A 163 -27.51 -12.75 -5.90
N ILE A 164 -27.19 -11.51 -5.50
CA ILE A 164 -27.58 -10.30 -6.25
C ILE A 164 -26.83 -10.24 -7.59
N ALA A 165 -25.53 -10.55 -7.61
CA ALA A 165 -24.73 -10.59 -8.84
C ALA A 165 -25.18 -11.67 -9.84
N GLU A 166 -25.77 -12.76 -9.35
CA GLU A 166 -26.30 -13.88 -10.16
C GLU A 166 -27.76 -13.66 -10.61
N GLY A 167 -28.38 -12.51 -10.29
CA GLY A 167 -29.67 -12.10 -10.84
C GLY A 167 -30.91 -12.62 -10.12
N ASN A 168 -30.77 -13.21 -8.92
CA ASN A 168 -31.91 -13.60 -8.08
C ASN A 168 -32.31 -12.43 -7.17
N LEU A 169 -33.41 -11.74 -7.49
CA LEU A 169 -33.94 -10.64 -6.69
C LEU A 169 -35.05 -11.13 -5.76
N SER A 170 -34.88 -10.90 -4.46
CA SER A 170 -35.98 -10.67 -3.53
C SER A 170 -36.01 -9.19 -3.18
N ASP A 171 -37.17 -8.58 -3.42
CA ASP A 171 -37.46 -7.17 -3.20
C ASP A 171 -37.55 -6.83 -1.70
N SER A 172 -36.79 -5.83 -1.27
CA SER A 172 -37.07 -5.06 -0.06
C SER A 172 -36.33 -3.73 -0.15
N GLY A 173 -37.08 -2.66 -0.46
CA GLY A 173 -36.65 -1.28 -0.33
C GLY A 173 -36.66 -0.80 1.12
N ASP A 174 -35.76 0.12 1.45
CA ASP A 174 -36.12 1.53 1.75
C ASP A 174 -34.87 2.42 1.95
N GLU A 175 -35.09 3.71 1.66
CA GLU A 175 -34.32 4.97 1.62
C GLU A 175 -33.74 5.43 2.99
N GLU A 176 -32.93 6.47 3.24
CA GLU A 176 -32.11 7.49 2.54
C GLU A 176 -31.18 8.20 3.60
N ALA A 177 -30.10 8.86 3.13
CA ALA A 177 -29.46 10.17 3.53
C ALA A 177 -29.49 10.73 4.99
N ASP A 178 -28.61 11.60 5.49
CA ASP A 178 -27.25 12.10 5.21
C ASP A 178 -26.87 13.07 6.39
N GLU A 179 -25.57 13.32 6.53
CA GLU A 179 -24.89 14.55 6.97
C GLU A 179 -24.79 15.05 8.43
N ALA A 180 -23.57 15.47 8.75
CA ALA A 180 -23.10 16.18 9.94
C ALA A 180 -22.55 17.57 9.54
N PRO A 181 -22.49 18.57 10.46
CA PRO A 181 -21.69 19.79 10.27
C PRO A 181 -20.60 20.04 11.36
N PRO A 182 -19.66 21.00 11.18
CA PRO A 182 -18.21 20.77 11.36
C PRO A 182 -17.41 21.80 12.21
N LEU A 183 -16.06 21.61 12.20
CA LEU A 183 -14.91 22.57 12.23
C LEU A 183 -14.23 23.04 13.53
N GLY A 184 -12.88 22.94 13.52
CA GLY A 184 -11.91 23.70 14.34
C GLY A 184 -10.44 23.45 13.94
N LYS A 185 -9.77 24.48 13.40
CA LYS A 185 -8.46 24.56 12.70
C LYS A 185 -7.20 24.45 13.59
N ALA A 186 -6.02 24.16 12.98
CA ALA A 186 -4.75 24.92 13.12
C ALA A 186 -3.64 24.44 12.14
N GLU A 187 -2.95 25.38 11.48
CA GLU A 187 -1.62 25.20 10.82
C GLU A 187 -0.47 25.41 11.85
N PRO A 188 0.82 25.09 11.55
CA PRO A 188 1.66 26.07 10.85
C PRO A 188 2.85 25.55 9.99
N SER A 189 3.23 26.42 9.03
CA SER A 189 4.56 26.88 8.60
C SER A 189 5.74 25.94 8.32
N SER A 190 6.30 26.20 7.13
CA SER A 190 7.64 25.93 6.60
C SER A 190 8.79 25.86 7.61
N SER A 191 9.67 24.89 7.40
CA SER A 191 11.10 25.06 7.63
C SER A 191 11.88 24.43 6.48
N ALA A 192 12.63 25.26 5.77
CA ALA A 192 13.74 24.82 4.95
C ALA A 192 14.71 24.03 5.82
N ALA A 193 14.95 22.78 5.46
CA ALA A 193 16.02 21.97 6.02
C ALA A 193 16.97 21.60 4.88
N GLU A 194 18.22 21.99 5.13
CA GLU A 194 19.43 21.82 4.33
C GLU A 194 19.64 20.39 3.83
N ASP A 195 20.44 20.23 2.77
CA ASP A 195 20.85 18.97 2.14
C ASP A 195 21.50 18.00 3.15
N ALA A 196 20.69 17.33 3.95
CA ALA A 196 21.06 16.14 4.68
C ALA A 196 20.91 14.95 3.73
N ALA A 197 21.96 14.13 3.60
CA ALA A 197 21.92 12.92 2.81
C ALA A 197 20.73 12.04 3.23
N LEU A 198 19.95 11.58 2.26
CA LEU A 198 18.75 10.78 2.52
C LEU A 198 19.08 9.54 3.38
N PRO A 199 18.29 9.21 4.40
CA PRO A 199 18.42 7.93 5.10
C PRO A 199 18.29 6.75 4.14
N SER A 200 18.94 5.62 4.43
CA SER A 200 18.96 4.44 3.53
C SER A 200 17.57 3.94 3.13
N HIS A 201 16.60 3.95 4.05
CA HIS A 201 15.21 3.58 3.76
C HIS A 201 14.54 4.53 2.74
N ALA A 202 14.82 5.83 2.85
CA ALA A 202 14.31 6.85 1.93
C ALA A 202 15.00 6.77 0.56
N GLN A 203 16.31 6.48 0.52
CA GLN A 203 17.03 6.23 -0.74
C GLN A 203 16.44 5.04 -1.51
N LEU A 204 16.11 3.95 -0.80
CA LEU A 204 15.48 2.78 -1.41
C LEU A 204 14.07 3.11 -1.94
N ALA A 205 13.26 3.83 -1.17
CA ALA A 205 11.94 4.27 -1.62
C ALA A 205 12.03 5.17 -2.86
N GLN A 206 13.02 6.08 -2.91
CA GLN A 206 13.29 6.90 -4.09
C GLN A 206 13.68 6.03 -5.30
N ALA A 207 14.63 5.10 -5.14
CA ALA A 207 15.07 4.21 -6.22
C ALA A 207 13.94 3.35 -6.79
N VAL A 208 13.00 2.90 -5.95
CA VAL A 208 11.78 2.20 -6.37
C VAL A 208 10.84 3.15 -7.13
N MET A 209 10.56 4.32 -6.56
CA MET A 209 9.65 5.31 -7.16
C MET A 209 10.14 5.82 -8.53
N GLU A 210 11.46 5.88 -8.75
CA GLU A 210 12.06 6.26 -10.04
C GLU A 210 11.74 5.28 -11.19
N ARG A 211 11.47 4.01 -10.87
CA ARG A 211 11.14 2.94 -11.83
C ARG A 211 9.63 2.81 -12.07
N CYS A 212 8.81 3.26 -11.13
CA CYS A 212 7.34 3.22 -11.25
C CYS A 212 6.79 3.83 -12.56
N PRO A 213 7.26 4.98 -13.09
CA PRO A 213 6.72 5.55 -14.33
C PRO A 213 6.77 4.60 -15.54
N HIS A 214 7.87 3.86 -15.69
CA HIS A 214 8.05 2.91 -16.78
C HIS A 214 7.17 1.67 -16.59
N LEU A 215 7.11 1.15 -15.36
CA LEU A 215 6.31 -0.03 -15.01
C LEU A 215 4.79 0.24 -15.05
N LEU A 216 4.37 1.48 -14.76
CA LEU A 216 2.98 1.91 -14.96
C LEU A 216 2.56 1.87 -16.43
N SER A 217 3.50 1.91 -17.36
CA SER A 217 3.22 1.83 -18.80
C SER A 217 3.24 0.39 -19.35
N ASP A 218 3.36 -0.61 -18.47
CA ASP A 218 3.36 -2.02 -18.88
C ASP A 218 2.01 -2.47 -19.45
N ARG A 219 2.03 -3.43 -20.37
CA ARG A 219 0.83 -3.96 -21.03
C ARG A 219 -0.05 -4.77 -20.08
N SER A 220 0.54 -5.38 -19.06
CA SER A 220 -0.14 -6.20 -18.07
C SER A 220 -0.88 -5.33 -17.04
N LEU A 221 -2.22 -5.44 -17.01
CA LEU A 221 -3.03 -4.78 -15.98
C LEU A 221 -2.58 -5.14 -14.57
N ARG A 222 -2.21 -6.41 -14.34
CA ARG A 222 -1.72 -6.88 -13.04
C ARG A 222 -0.46 -6.15 -12.60
N VAL A 223 0.49 -5.95 -13.51
CA VAL A 223 1.73 -5.20 -13.23
C VAL A 223 1.37 -3.75 -12.88
N ARG A 224 0.52 -3.09 -13.69
CA ARG A 224 0.11 -1.71 -13.43
C ARG A 224 -0.55 -1.54 -12.05
N LEU A 225 -1.43 -2.46 -11.67
CA LEU A 225 -2.08 -2.45 -10.34
C LEU A 225 -1.04 -2.61 -9.21
N GLN A 226 -0.13 -3.58 -9.31
CA GLN A 226 0.91 -3.78 -8.30
C GLN A 226 1.86 -2.57 -8.19
N VAL A 227 2.18 -1.91 -9.32
CA VAL A 227 3.02 -0.71 -9.31
C VAL A 227 2.30 0.46 -8.63
N LEU A 228 0.99 0.61 -8.82
CA LEU A 228 0.20 1.61 -8.10
C LEU A 228 0.19 1.33 -6.59
N ASP A 229 0.14 0.06 -6.17
CA ASP A 229 0.28 -0.32 -4.76
C ASP A 229 1.65 0.05 -4.18
N VAL A 230 2.72 -0.27 -4.91
CA VAL A 230 4.09 0.08 -4.51
C VAL A 230 4.27 1.60 -4.47
N LEU A 231 3.74 2.33 -5.46
CA LEU A 231 3.85 3.78 -5.55
C LEU A 231 3.21 4.49 -4.36
N GLU A 232 2.03 4.04 -3.91
CA GLU A 232 1.38 4.60 -2.72
C GLU A 232 2.25 4.45 -1.46
N LEU A 233 2.88 3.29 -1.29
CA LEU A 233 3.78 3.05 -0.16
C LEU A 233 5.07 3.88 -0.28
N CYS A 234 5.64 4.03 -1.48
CA CYS A 234 6.79 4.91 -1.70
C CYS A 234 6.49 6.36 -1.29
N VAL A 235 5.30 6.87 -1.67
CA VAL A 235 4.85 8.22 -1.27
C VAL A 235 4.76 8.33 0.25
N THR A 236 4.25 7.31 0.92
CA THR A 236 4.14 7.27 2.38
C THR A 236 5.52 7.28 3.06
N VAL A 237 6.47 6.49 2.56
CA VAL A 237 7.85 6.43 3.09
C VAL A 237 8.63 7.72 2.82
N LEU A 238 8.42 8.35 1.67
CA LEU A 238 9.14 9.58 1.29
C LEU A 238 8.50 10.87 1.83
N HIS A 239 7.30 10.81 2.40
CA HIS A 239 6.59 11.99 2.91
C HIS A 239 7.41 12.87 3.88
N PRO A 240 8.17 12.32 4.85
CA PRO A 240 9.04 13.14 5.71
C PRO A 240 10.15 13.88 4.95
N HIS A 241 10.45 13.46 3.72
CA HIS A 241 11.52 13.98 2.87
C HIS A 241 10.95 14.74 1.66
N GLY A 242 10.14 15.77 1.93
CA GLY A 242 9.42 16.56 0.91
C GLY A 242 10.28 17.01 -0.28
N ASN A 243 11.51 17.47 -0.03
CA ASN A 243 12.45 17.91 -1.08
C ASN A 243 12.75 16.82 -2.14
N HIS A 244 12.64 15.55 -1.78
CA HIS A 244 12.87 14.41 -2.67
C HIS A 244 11.54 13.84 -3.20
N LEU A 245 10.47 13.90 -2.40
CA LEU A 245 9.14 13.48 -2.83
C LEU A 245 8.59 14.35 -3.97
N LEU A 246 8.73 15.68 -3.91
CA LEU A 246 8.12 16.58 -4.90
C LEU A 246 8.68 16.39 -6.33
N PRO A 247 10.01 16.27 -6.55
CA PRO A 247 10.56 15.89 -7.86
C PRO A 247 10.07 14.52 -8.35
N MET A 248 9.94 13.55 -7.45
CA MET A 248 9.43 12.21 -7.80
C MET A 248 7.94 12.25 -8.16
N ALA A 249 7.14 13.03 -7.44
CA ALA A 249 5.73 13.28 -7.77
C ALA A 249 5.61 13.91 -9.17
N HIS A 250 6.51 14.84 -9.52
CA HIS A 250 6.57 15.37 -10.88
C HIS A 250 6.92 14.33 -11.93
N ARG A 251 7.93 13.50 -11.66
CA ARG A 251 8.37 12.45 -12.58
C ARG A 251 7.28 11.41 -12.86
N VAL A 252 6.51 11.02 -11.84
CA VAL A 252 5.45 10.01 -11.98
C VAL A 252 4.14 10.58 -12.52
N TRP A 253 3.93 11.89 -12.42
CA TRP A 253 2.68 12.55 -12.79
C TRP A 253 2.16 12.20 -14.19
N PRO A 254 2.95 12.29 -15.28
CA PRO A 254 2.44 11.99 -16.61
C PRO A 254 1.95 10.55 -16.73
N ALA A 255 2.70 9.59 -16.17
CA ALA A 255 2.30 8.19 -16.15
C ALA A 255 1.01 8.01 -15.33
N LEU A 256 0.91 8.62 -14.15
CA LEU A 256 -0.29 8.54 -13.31
C LEU A 256 -1.53 9.12 -14.00
N VAL A 257 -1.43 10.27 -14.66
CA VAL A 257 -2.54 10.88 -15.42
C VAL A 257 -3.03 9.94 -16.52
N THR A 258 -2.12 9.27 -17.24
CA THR A 258 -2.55 8.28 -18.25
C THR A 258 -3.34 7.12 -17.66
N ARG A 259 -3.02 6.69 -16.43
CA ARG A 259 -3.75 5.64 -15.71
C ARG A 259 -5.10 6.13 -15.17
N LEU A 260 -5.21 7.40 -14.81
CA LEU A 260 -6.44 8.04 -14.32
C LEU A 260 -7.47 8.28 -15.41
N VAL A 261 -7.03 8.54 -16.65
CA VAL A 261 -7.92 9.00 -17.73
C VAL A 261 -8.08 7.97 -18.85
N ASN A 262 -7.02 7.21 -19.18
CA ASN A 262 -6.96 6.39 -20.39
C ASN A 262 -6.49 4.96 -20.07
N ASP A 263 -7.16 4.27 -19.15
CA ASP A 263 -6.83 2.88 -18.81
C ASP A 263 -8.08 2.06 -18.43
N ASP A 264 -7.86 0.77 -18.16
CA ASP A 264 -8.85 -0.14 -17.59
C ASP A 264 -9.48 0.45 -16.31
N PRO A 265 -10.79 0.33 -16.10
CA PRO A 265 -11.42 1.03 -14.98
C PRO A 265 -10.97 0.51 -13.60
N LEU A 266 -10.40 -0.70 -13.49
CA LEU A 266 -9.74 -1.16 -12.25
C LEU A 266 -8.44 -0.38 -12.00
N ALA A 267 -7.67 -0.10 -13.05
CA ALA A 267 -6.47 0.73 -12.95
C ALA A 267 -6.83 2.19 -12.64
N VAL A 268 -7.89 2.73 -13.25
CA VAL A 268 -8.40 4.08 -12.96
C VAL A 268 -8.81 4.20 -11.48
N LEU A 269 -9.60 3.25 -10.99
CA LEU A 269 -10.04 3.22 -9.58
C LEU A 269 -8.83 3.20 -8.64
N ARG A 270 -7.83 2.36 -8.94
CA ARG A 270 -6.64 2.26 -8.11
C ARG A 270 -5.77 3.52 -8.18
N ALA A 271 -5.56 4.06 -9.38
CA ALA A 271 -4.79 5.27 -9.60
C ALA A 271 -5.43 6.48 -8.92
N PHE A 272 -6.76 6.55 -8.86
CA PHE A 272 -7.47 7.59 -8.14
C PHE A 272 -7.17 7.55 -6.64
N LYS A 273 -7.12 6.37 -6.03
CA LYS A 273 -6.68 6.23 -4.62
C LYS A 273 -5.25 6.71 -4.42
N VAL A 274 -4.33 6.37 -5.33
CA VAL A 274 -2.94 6.86 -5.29
C VAL A 274 -2.89 8.38 -5.42
N LEU A 275 -3.73 8.98 -6.27
CA LEU A 275 -3.83 10.43 -6.40
C LEU A 275 -4.28 11.10 -5.10
N CYS A 276 -5.28 10.54 -4.40
CA CYS A 276 -5.70 11.04 -3.09
C CYS A 276 -4.54 11.01 -2.09
N THR A 277 -3.81 9.89 -2.00
CA THR A 277 -2.64 9.78 -1.11
C THR A 277 -1.54 10.76 -1.50
N LEU A 278 -1.26 10.92 -2.80
CA LEU A 278 -0.25 11.86 -3.29
C LEU A 278 -0.65 13.32 -2.98
N ALA A 279 -1.91 13.69 -3.14
CA ALA A 279 -2.41 15.02 -2.79
C ALA A 279 -2.32 15.30 -1.28
N GLN A 280 -2.68 14.33 -0.44
CA GLN A 280 -2.55 14.47 1.03
C GLN A 280 -1.09 14.65 1.47
N LYS A 281 -0.12 14.09 0.74
CA LYS A 281 1.30 14.14 1.11
C LYS A 281 2.09 15.25 0.43
N CYS A 282 1.66 15.73 -0.74
CA CYS A 282 2.34 16.77 -1.52
C CYS A 282 1.63 18.14 -1.49
N GLY A 283 0.36 18.20 -1.06
CA GLY A 283 -0.39 19.45 -0.91
C GLY A 283 -0.57 20.24 -2.21
N ASP A 284 -0.49 21.56 -2.08
CA ASP A 284 -0.69 22.58 -3.12
C ASP A 284 0.20 22.41 -4.36
N PHE A 285 1.35 21.73 -4.24
CA PHE A 285 2.23 21.38 -5.37
C PHE A 285 1.49 20.74 -6.54
N LEU A 286 0.44 19.97 -6.26
CA LEU A 286 -0.36 19.29 -7.29
C LEU A 286 -1.57 20.10 -7.76
N ARG A 287 -1.91 21.23 -7.11
CA ARG A 287 -3.13 22.03 -7.37
C ARG A 287 -3.29 22.36 -8.85
N GLN A 288 -2.27 22.99 -9.45
CA GLN A 288 -2.31 23.43 -10.85
C GLN A 288 -2.38 22.25 -11.83
N ARG A 289 -1.73 21.13 -11.49
CA ARG A 289 -1.69 19.96 -12.37
C ARG A 289 -3.01 19.19 -12.32
N PHE A 290 -3.55 19.00 -11.12
CA PHE A 290 -4.84 18.38 -10.93
C PHE A 290 -5.95 19.17 -11.64
N SER A 291 -6.00 20.49 -11.44
CA SER A 291 -7.03 21.35 -12.02
C SER A 291 -6.99 21.37 -13.55
N LYS A 292 -5.81 21.25 -14.15
CA LYS A 292 -5.62 21.26 -15.60
C LYS A 292 -5.80 19.88 -16.25
N ASP A 293 -5.19 18.85 -15.68
CA ASP A 293 -5.01 17.56 -16.36
C ASP A 293 -6.07 16.52 -15.98
N VAL A 294 -6.57 16.56 -14.73
CA VAL A 294 -7.40 15.49 -14.15
C VAL A 294 -8.83 15.94 -13.89
N LEU A 295 -9.02 17.08 -13.22
CA LEU A 295 -10.34 17.56 -12.81
C LEU A 295 -11.35 17.67 -13.97
N PRO A 296 -11.02 18.26 -15.14
CA PRO A 296 -11.97 18.37 -16.25
C PRO A 296 -12.36 17.01 -16.84
N LYS A 297 -11.46 16.03 -16.75
CA LYS A 297 -11.71 14.66 -17.24
C LYS A 297 -12.58 13.88 -16.28
N LEU A 298 -12.33 14.01 -14.96
CA LEU A 298 -13.17 13.40 -13.93
C LEU A 298 -14.59 13.97 -13.96
N THR A 299 -14.75 15.29 -14.02
CA THR A 299 -16.09 15.91 -14.10
C THR A 299 -16.81 15.53 -15.38
N GLY A 300 -16.12 15.53 -16.53
CA GLY A 300 -16.69 15.04 -17.79
C GLY A 300 -17.14 13.57 -17.72
N SER A 301 -16.34 12.70 -17.09
CA SER A 301 -16.69 11.30 -16.87
C SER A 301 -17.92 11.16 -15.97
N LEU A 302 -17.97 11.86 -14.84
CA LEU A 302 -19.12 11.85 -13.92
C LEU A 302 -20.39 12.35 -14.60
N LEU A 303 -20.32 13.43 -15.38
CA LEU A 303 -21.47 13.94 -16.15
C LEU A 303 -21.95 12.92 -17.19
N SER A 304 -21.04 12.19 -17.84
CA SER A 304 -21.40 11.14 -18.79
C SER A 304 -22.08 9.93 -18.12
N GLN A 305 -21.72 9.64 -16.87
CA GLN A 305 -22.27 8.53 -16.08
C GLN A 305 -23.54 8.90 -15.30
N ALA A 306 -23.80 10.20 -15.08
CA ALA A 306 -24.97 10.70 -14.37
C ALA A 306 -26.32 10.14 -14.89
N PRO A 307 -26.64 10.11 -16.20
CA PRO A 307 -27.93 9.57 -16.66
C PRO A 307 -28.07 8.07 -16.45
N ALA A 308 -26.96 7.32 -16.50
CA ALA A 308 -26.96 5.87 -16.28
C ALA A 308 -27.16 5.54 -14.80
N SER A 309 -26.52 6.31 -13.90
CA SER A 309 -26.67 6.17 -12.46
C SER A 309 -28.01 6.68 -11.94
N ALA A 310 -28.59 7.73 -12.53
CA ALA A 310 -29.91 8.24 -12.15
C ALA A 310 -31.06 7.26 -12.44
N ARG A 311 -30.86 6.31 -13.36
CA ARG A 311 -31.84 5.28 -13.75
C ARG A 311 -31.43 3.88 -13.30
N ALA A 312 -30.48 3.81 -12.37
CA ALA A 312 -29.88 2.58 -11.93
C ALA A 312 -30.80 1.80 -10.98
N GLY A 313 -31.02 0.51 -11.27
CA GLY A 313 -31.59 -0.43 -10.31
C GLY A 313 -30.54 -0.96 -9.32
N PRO A 314 -30.94 -1.83 -8.36
CA PRO A 314 -30.06 -2.34 -7.29
C PRO A 314 -28.82 -3.08 -7.82
N VAL A 315 -28.88 -3.66 -9.02
CA VAL A 315 -27.75 -4.35 -9.67
C VAL A 315 -26.61 -3.39 -10.01
N TYR A 316 -26.88 -2.10 -10.23
CA TYR A 316 -25.85 -1.11 -10.57
C TYR A 316 -24.78 -0.99 -9.47
N ALA A 317 -25.15 -1.16 -8.20
CA ALA A 317 -24.23 -1.11 -7.06
C ALA A 317 -23.08 -2.14 -7.16
N HIS A 318 -23.28 -3.22 -7.91
CA HIS A 318 -22.27 -4.26 -8.12
C HIS A 318 -21.38 -4.01 -9.33
N THR A 319 -21.70 -3.00 -10.14
CA THR A 319 -20.95 -2.68 -11.36
C THR A 319 -19.64 -1.95 -11.05
N LEU A 320 -18.67 -2.09 -11.94
CA LEU A 320 -17.41 -1.35 -11.87
C LEU A 320 -17.62 0.16 -12.06
N ALA A 321 -18.61 0.54 -12.87
CA ALA A 321 -18.99 1.94 -13.08
C ALA A 321 -19.46 2.60 -11.78
N PHE A 322 -20.34 1.94 -11.02
CA PHE A 322 -20.76 2.41 -9.70
C PHE A 322 -19.57 2.53 -8.74
N LYS A 323 -18.71 1.51 -8.65
CA LYS A 323 -17.54 1.54 -7.74
C LYS A 323 -16.58 2.69 -8.08
N LEU A 324 -16.38 2.98 -9.36
CA LEU A 324 -15.57 4.11 -9.82
C LEU A 324 -16.23 5.45 -9.49
N GLN A 325 -17.52 5.61 -9.80
CA GLN A 325 -18.29 6.82 -9.50
C GLN A 325 -18.29 7.10 -8.00
N LEU A 326 -18.56 6.08 -7.17
CA LEU A 326 -18.55 6.17 -5.71
C LEU A 326 -17.19 6.59 -5.19
N ALA A 327 -16.10 5.95 -5.66
CA ALA A 327 -14.75 6.29 -5.22
C ALA A 327 -14.39 7.74 -5.57
N VAL A 328 -14.72 8.19 -6.78
CA VAL A 328 -14.45 9.58 -7.19
C VAL A 328 -15.25 10.56 -6.33
N LEU A 329 -16.56 10.33 -6.13
CA LEU A 329 -17.41 11.22 -5.35
C LEU A 329 -16.98 11.29 -3.87
N GLN A 330 -16.62 10.15 -3.26
CA GLN A 330 -16.13 10.11 -1.88
C GLN A 330 -14.75 10.76 -1.73
N GLY A 331 -13.87 10.63 -2.72
CA GLY A 331 -12.51 11.17 -2.65
C GLY A 331 -12.40 12.64 -3.05
N LEU A 332 -13.24 13.13 -3.97
CA LEU A 332 -13.07 14.45 -4.60
C LEU A 332 -13.11 15.60 -3.58
N GLY A 333 -13.98 15.54 -2.57
CA GLY A 333 -14.03 16.55 -1.51
C GLY A 333 -12.71 16.67 -0.76
N SER A 334 -12.25 15.55 -0.18
CA SER A 334 -10.96 15.49 0.54
C SER A 334 -9.76 15.85 -0.34
N LEU A 335 -9.84 15.53 -1.64
CA LEU A 335 -8.82 15.87 -2.62
C LEU A 335 -8.76 17.38 -2.87
N CYS A 336 -9.91 18.03 -3.06
CA CYS A 336 -9.98 19.48 -3.24
C CYS A 336 -9.52 20.23 -1.99
N GLU A 337 -9.84 19.73 -0.79
CA GLU A 337 -9.35 20.29 0.47
C GLU A 337 -7.83 20.15 0.61
N SER A 338 -7.28 18.96 0.33
CA SER A 338 -5.83 18.71 0.40
C SER A 338 -5.02 19.55 -0.59
N LEU A 339 -5.63 19.95 -1.70
CA LEU A 339 -5.01 20.77 -2.75
C LEU A 339 -5.32 22.28 -2.58
N ASP A 340 -6.02 22.65 -1.51
CA ASP A 340 -6.46 24.00 -1.21
C ASP A 340 -7.18 24.67 -2.39
N MET A 341 -8.13 23.96 -3.02
CA MET A 341 -8.84 24.42 -4.23
C MET A 341 -9.96 25.45 -3.92
N GLY A 342 -10.14 25.83 -2.66
CA GLY A 342 -11.20 26.73 -2.18
C GLY A 342 -10.92 28.22 -2.37
N GLU A 343 -9.67 28.60 -2.66
CA GLU A 343 -9.24 29.99 -2.92
C GLU A 343 -9.23 30.39 -4.41
#